data_AF-A0A9X4NIX1-F1
#
_entry.id   AF-A0A9X4NIX1-F1
#
_cell.length_a   1.000
_cell.length_b   1.000
_cell.length_c   1.000
_cell.angle_alpha   90.00
_cell.angle_beta   90.00
_cell.angle_gamma   90.00
#
_symmetry.space_group_name_H-M   'P 1'
#
loop_
_entity.id
_entity.type
_entity.pdbx_description
1 polymer ?
#
loop_
_entity_poly.entity_id
_entity_poly.type
_entity_poly.pdbx_seq_one_letter_code
_entity_poly.pdbx_strand_id
1 'polypeptide(L)'
;MMKVIPDYPGYGITDDGRVWSYKTNKFLRKTVINGYSGVAVTLEGVTTVKLVRRLVFEAFHGYVPDVIANIDGDRSNDHLNNLEGITWKELRKRNAAKISESMKKAMFKVEIATGNIELIEVDRNDKEYMNIHSAVTQHRITSKGYLYFYPEEKGELVEEIKSRITLSLLALDPSTISDDAFIFRHYIKNQVQKNKKYLKVLESVNVK
;
A
#
# COMPACT_ATOMS: atom_id res chain seq x y z
N MET A 1 37.12 -6.09 -3.45
CA MET A 1 38.10 -4.98 -3.56
C MET A 1 37.81 -3.93 -2.49
N MET A 2 38.80 -3.14 -2.01
CA MET A 2 38.56 -2.07 -1.03
C MET A 2 38.90 -0.68 -1.61
N LYS A 3 38.08 0.33 -1.34
CA LYS A 3 38.29 1.74 -1.71
C LYS A 3 38.18 2.65 -0.49
N VAL A 4 38.84 3.80 -0.55
CA VAL A 4 38.63 4.88 0.44
C VAL A 4 37.25 5.51 0.20
N ILE A 5 36.56 5.86 1.28
CA ILE A 5 35.27 6.56 1.20
C ILE A 5 35.54 8.06 0.95
N PRO A 6 35.03 8.67 -0.15
CA PRO A 6 35.42 10.03 -0.56
C PRO A 6 35.29 11.10 0.53
N ASP A 7 34.15 11.15 1.22
CA ASP A 7 33.89 12.15 2.27
C ASP A 7 34.38 11.70 3.66
N TYR A 8 34.91 10.49 3.77
CA TYR A 8 35.30 9.86 5.04
C TYR A 8 36.66 9.17 4.90
N PRO A 9 37.75 9.92 4.65
CA PRO A 9 39.06 9.35 4.29
C PRO A 9 39.68 8.47 5.39
N GLY A 10 39.23 8.61 6.65
CA GLY A 10 39.60 7.72 7.76
C GLY A 10 38.99 6.31 7.69
N TYR A 11 38.22 6.02 6.62
CA TYR A 11 37.50 4.77 6.44
C TYR A 11 37.68 4.19 5.04
N GLY A 12 37.72 2.87 4.97
CA GLY A 12 37.68 2.10 3.72
C GLY A 12 36.36 1.34 3.60
N ILE A 13 35.98 0.99 2.38
CA ILE A 13 34.80 0.17 2.12
C ILE A 13 35.08 -0.86 1.03
N THR A 14 34.52 -2.04 1.24
CA THR A 14 34.59 -3.15 0.29
C THR A 14 33.36 -3.19 -0.61
N ASP A 15 33.46 -3.88 -1.74
CA ASP A 15 32.37 -4.11 -2.68
C ASP A 15 31.21 -4.92 -2.08
N ASP A 16 31.46 -5.74 -1.06
CA ASP A 16 30.43 -6.46 -0.27
C ASP A 16 29.83 -5.63 0.89
N GLY A 17 30.24 -4.36 1.02
CA GLY A 17 29.70 -3.44 2.02
C GLY A 17 30.26 -3.61 3.44
N ARG A 18 31.42 -4.23 3.64
CA ARG A 18 32.14 -4.11 4.92
C ARG A 18 32.94 -2.81 4.96
N VAL A 19 32.78 -2.07 6.07
CA VAL A 19 33.43 -0.77 6.29
C VAL A 19 34.57 -0.91 7.27
N TRP A 20 35.78 -0.54 6.85
CA TRP A 20 37.02 -0.58 7.62
C TRP A 20 37.30 0.79 8.25
N SER A 21 37.77 0.82 9.49
CA SER A 21 38.27 2.02 10.14
C SER A 21 39.79 1.96 10.24
N TYR A 22 40.48 2.91 9.60
CA TYR A 22 41.94 3.00 9.69
C TYR A 22 42.41 3.45 11.08
N LYS A 23 41.57 4.17 11.83
CA LYS A 23 41.87 4.58 13.22
C LYS A 23 41.93 3.39 14.18
N THR A 24 41.00 2.44 14.04
CA THR A 24 40.86 1.31 14.98
C THR A 24 41.38 0.00 14.42
N ASN A 25 41.78 -0.04 13.14
CA ASN A 25 42.21 -1.22 12.40
C ASN A 25 41.22 -2.38 12.50
N LYS A 26 39.92 -2.08 12.37
CA LYS A 26 38.83 -3.05 12.46
C LYS A 26 37.72 -2.72 11.48
N PHE A 27 36.95 -3.75 11.10
CA PHE A 27 35.66 -3.56 10.47
C PHE A 27 34.65 -3.01 11.48
N LEU A 28 33.89 -2.00 11.07
CA LEU A 28 32.83 -1.41 11.85
C LEU A 28 31.63 -2.36 11.93
N ARG A 29 30.95 -2.34 13.08
CA ARG A 29 29.69 -3.05 13.27
C ARG A 29 28.59 -2.35 12.47
N LYS A 30 27.86 -3.11 11.65
CA LYS A 30 26.62 -2.65 11.00
C LYS A 30 25.49 -2.55 12.03
N THR A 31 24.65 -1.55 11.86
CA THR A 31 23.35 -1.42 12.53
C THR A 31 22.23 -1.44 11.48
N VAL A 32 20.99 -1.69 11.89
CA VAL A 32 19.83 -1.67 10.99
C VAL A 32 19.07 -0.36 11.17
N ILE A 33 18.80 0.33 10.06
CA ILE A 33 18.02 1.58 10.01
C ILE A 33 16.96 1.42 8.93
N ASN A 34 15.68 1.37 9.34
CA ASN A 34 14.54 1.22 8.43
C ASN A 34 14.68 0.01 7.45
N GLY A 35 15.31 -1.06 7.93
CA GLY A 35 15.61 -2.27 7.17
C GLY A 35 16.89 -2.22 6.34
N TYR A 36 17.63 -1.11 6.34
CA TYR A 36 18.92 -0.97 5.66
C TYR A 36 20.10 -1.12 6.60
N SER A 37 21.24 -1.57 6.08
CA SER A 37 22.51 -1.55 6.78
C SER A 37 23.05 -0.12 6.94
N GLY A 38 23.40 0.27 8.17
CA GLY A 38 24.06 1.53 8.50
C GLY A 38 25.36 1.32 9.28
N VAL A 39 26.27 2.28 9.21
CA VAL A 39 27.52 2.33 9.99
C VAL A 39 27.76 3.71 10.57
N ALA A 40 28.23 3.77 11.81
CA ALA A 40 28.61 5.02 12.45
C ALA A 40 30.01 5.44 11.98
N VAL A 41 30.11 6.57 11.28
CA VAL A 41 31.38 7.16 10.85
C VAL A 41 31.57 8.51 11.54
N THR A 42 32.81 8.81 11.93
CA THR A 42 33.18 10.03 12.64
C THR A 42 34.07 10.87 11.74
N LEU A 43 33.66 12.11 11.48
CA LEU A 43 34.45 13.11 10.75
C LEU A 43 34.53 14.35 11.63
N GLU A 44 35.74 14.85 11.87
CA GLU A 44 35.99 16.09 12.64
C GLU A 44 35.28 16.11 14.02
N GLY A 45 35.27 14.97 14.70
CA GLY A 45 34.64 14.82 16.02
C GLY A 45 33.12 14.60 15.99
N VAL A 46 32.47 14.74 14.83
CA VAL A 46 31.04 14.51 14.66
C VAL A 46 30.79 13.10 14.15
N THR A 47 29.99 12.32 14.90
CA THR A 47 29.60 10.96 14.50
C THR A 47 28.22 10.96 13.86
N THR A 48 28.12 10.40 12.65
CA THR A 48 26.85 10.24 11.93
C THR A 48 26.71 8.81 11.45
N VAL A 49 25.47 8.32 11.37
CA VAL A 49 25.22 7.01 10.77
C VAL A 49 24.98 7.17 9.27
N LYS A 50 25.72 6.42 8.47
CA LYS A 50 25.60 6.40 7.01
C LYS A 50 25.14 5.04 6.53
N LEU A 51 24.29 5.04 5.50
CA LEU A 51 23.83 3.81 4.87
C LEU A 51 24.98 3.16 4.09
N VAL A 52 25.24 1.87 4.34
CA VAL A 52 26.35 1.14 3.74
C VAL A 52 26.24 1.14 2.22
N ARG A 53 25.08 0.80 1.66
CA ARG A 53 24.82 0.88 0.21
C ARG A 53 25.22 2.22 -0.43
N ARG A 54 25.04 3.34 0.28
CA ARG A 54 25.40 4.68 -0.22
C ARG A 54 26.91 4.82 -0.32
N LEU A 55 27.61 4.44 0.73
CA LEU A 55 29.06 4.44 0.78
C LEU A 55 29.66 3.51 -0.28
N VAL A 56 29.09 2.31 -0.48
CA VAL A 56 29.56 1.36 -1.50
C VAL A 56 29.39 1.98 -2.89
N PHE A 57 28.18 2.47 -3.19
CA PHE A 57 27.88 2.99 -4.52
C PHE A 57 28.77 4.20 -4.87
N GLU A 58 28.85 5.19 -3.98
CA GLU A 58 29.62 6.41 -4.22
C GLU A 58 31.12 6.13 -4.35
N ALA A 59 31.69 5.27 -3.48
CA ALA A 59 33.12 4.95 -3.54
C ALA A 59 33.50 4.22 -4.84
N PHE A 60 32.63 3.34 -5.35
CA PHE A 60 32.94 2.53 -6.53
C PHE A 60 32.57 3.21 -7.84
N HIS A 61 31.42 3.89 -7.93
CA HIS A 61 30.97 4.58 -9.14
C HIS A 61 31.46 6.01 -9.28
N GLY A 62 31.84 6.68 -8.18
CA GLY A 62 32.39 8.04 -8.21
C GLY A 62 31.38 9.15 -8.46
N TYR A 63 30.08 8.89 -8.28
CA TYR A 63 29.03 9.89 -8.35
C TYR A 63 27.92 9.64 -7.33
N VAL A 64 27.10 10.66 -7.10
CA VAL A 64 26.05 10.69 -6.08
C VAL A 64 24.67 10.69 -6.76
N PRO A 65 23.91 9.56 -6.75
CA PRO A 65 22.57 9.53 -7.32
C PRO A 65 21.53 10.11 -6.34
N ASP A 66 20.34 10.43 -6.85
CA ASP A 66 19.17 10.79 -6.03
C ASP A 66 18.86 9.67 -5.02
N VAL A 67 18.71 8.43 -5.51
CA VAL A 67 18.37 7.25 -4.72
C VAL A 67 19.23 6.07 -5.16
N ILE A 68 19.53 5.20 -4.20
CA ILE A 68 20.11 3.88 -4.48
C ILE A 68 19.04 2.83 -4.21
N ALA A 69 18.79 1.95 -5.17
CA ALA A 69 17.89 0.82 -5.05
C ALA A 69 18.66 -0.50 -5.02
N ASN A 70 18.11 -1.48 -4.31
CA ASN A 70 18.55 -2.87 -4.34
C ASN A 70 17.80 -3.58 -5.46
N ILE A 71 18.53 -4.23 -6.38
CA ILE A 71 17.95 -4.87 -7.57
C ILE A 71 17.09 -6.08 -7.16
N ASP A 72 17.58 -6.88 -6.22
CA ASP A 72 16.89 -8.06 -5.66
C ASP A 72 15.72 -7.71 -4.71
N GLY A 73 15.63 -6.45 -4.28
CA GLY A 73 14.65 -5.99 -3.29
C GLY A 73 15.01 -6.27 -1.83
N ASP A 74 16.14 -6.95 -1.55
CA ASP A 74 16.67 -7.13 -0.20
C ASP A 74 17.46 -5.89 0.22
N ARG A 75 16.95 -5.19 1.23
CA ARG A 75 17.53 -3.95 1.77
C ARG A 75 18.84 -4.18 2.54
N SER A 76 19.15 -5.41 2.91
CA SER A 76 20.36 -5.79 3.63
C SER A 76 21.52 -6.18 2.71
N ASN A 77 21.23 -6.49 1.44
CA ASN A 77 22.23 -6.86 0.45
C ASN A 77 22.91 -5.61 -0.15
N ASP A 78 23.95 -5.14 0.52
CA ASP A 78 24.75 -3.96 0.13
C ASP A 78 25.81 -4.23 -0.96
N HIS A 79 25.83 -5.42 -1.58
CA HIS A 79 26.87 -5.76 -2.55
C HIS A 79 26.77 -4.87 -3.80
N LEU A 80 27.90 -4.35 -4.30
CA LEU A 80 27.95 -3.37 -5.39
C LEU A 80 27.12 -3.78 -6.63
N ASN A 81 27.19 -5.05 -7.04
CA ASN A 81 26.44 -5.56 -8.19
C ASN A 81 24.92 -5.64 -7.97
N ASN A 82 24.44 -5.50 -6.74
CA ASN A 82 23.03 -5.45 -6.37
C ASN A 82 22.51 -4.02 -6.21
N LEU A 83 23.37 -3.01 -6.38
CA LEU A 83 23.01 -1.61 -6.20
C LEU A 83 22.89 -0.90 -7.54
N GLU A 84 21.85 -0.08 -7.67
CA GLU A 84 21.71 0.83 -8.79
C GLU A 84 21.35 2.25 -8.33
N GLY A 85 21.94 3.24 -8.98
CA GLY A 85 21.61 4.65 -8.79
C GLY A 85 20.48 5.05 -9.72
N ILE A 86 19.37 5.52 -9.15
CA ILE A 86 18.17 5.93 -9.90
C ILE A 86 17.68 7.30 -9.46
N THR A 87 16.89 7.93 -10.33
CA THR A 87 16.17 9.17 -10.05
C THR A 87 14.93 8.93 -9.19
N TRP A 88 14.47 9.97 -8.50
CA TRP A 88 13.16 9.93 -7.81
C TRP A 88 11.99 9.63 -8.73
N LYS A 89 12.09 9.97 -10.03
CA LYS A 89 11.04 9.69 -11.03
C LYS A 89 10.96 8.20 -11.34
N GLU A 90 12.10 7.54 -11.54
CA GLU A 90 12.16 6.11 -11.79
C GLU A 90 11.70 5.30 -10.58
N LEU A 91 12.12 5.69 -9.37
CA LEU A 91 11.66 5.04 -8.14
C LEU A 91 10.13 5.11 -8.03
N ARG A 92 9.53 6.29 -8.25
CA ARG A 92 8.07 6.46 -8.23
C ARG A 92 7.38 5.57 -9.26
N LYS A 93 7.92 5.47 -10.48
CA LYS A 93 7.36 4.59 -11.52
C LYS A 93 7.40 3.12 -11.11
N ARG A 94 8.52 2.64 -10.54
CA ARG A 94 8.66 1.27 -10.03
C ARG A 94 7.69 0.96 -8.89
N ASN A 95 7.59 1.87 -7.93
CA ASN A 95 6.67 1.71 -6.79
C ASN A 95 5.21 1.73 -7.25
N ALA A 96 4.85 2.61 -8.19
CA ALA A 96 3.51 2.65 -8.76
C ALA A 96 3.17 1.34 -9.49
N ALA A 97 4.11 0.77 -10.25
CA ALA A 97 3.92 -0.53 -10.90
C ALA A 97 3.73 -1.66 -9.87
N LYS A 98 4.56 -1.72 -8.82
CA LYS A 98 4.41 -2.71 -7.74
C LYS A 98 3.08 -2.60 -7.01
N ILE A 99 2.64 -1.37 -6.69
CA ILE A 99 1.34 -1.11 -6.06
C ILE A 99 0.22 -1.55 -7.01
N SER A 100 0.28 -1.17 -8.28
CA SER A 100 -0.72 -1.57 -9.28
C SER A 100 -0.81 -3.08 -9.39
N GLU A 101 0.32 -3.78 -9.40
CA GLU A 101 0.35 -5.25 -9.47
C GLU A 101 -0.26 -5.87 -8.20
N SER A 102 0.08 -5.37 -7.01
CA SER A 102 -0.52 -5.85 -5.75
C SER A 102 -2.02 -5.53 -5.62
N MET A 103 -2.51 -4.55 -6.37
CA MET A 103 -3.91 -4.09 -6.37
C MET A 103 -4.75 -4.70 -7.50
N LYS A 104 -4.16 -5.49 -8.42
CA LYS A 104 -4.92 -6.35 -9.34
C LYS A 104 -5.50 -7.54 -8.58
N LYS A 105 -6.35 -7.24 -7.59
CA LYS A 105 -7.11 -8.26 -6.88
C LYS A 105 -8.37 -8.55 -7.66
N ALA A 106 -8.56 -9.82 -7.94
CA ALA A 106 -9.83 -10.32 -8.42
C ALA A 106 -10.92 -10.04 -7.38
N MET A 107 -12.06 -9.55 -7.83
CA MET A 107 -13.22 -9.21 -7.01
C MET A 107 -14.48 -9.78 -7.63
N PHE A 108 -15.47 -10.09 -6.80
CA PHE A 108 -16.77 -10.50 -7.30
C PHE A 108 -17.59 -9.28 -7.68
N LYS A 109 -18.14 -9.31 -8.89
CA LYS A 109 -19.17 -8.39 -9.36
C LYS A 109 -20.48 -9.15 -9.42
N VAL A 110 -21.46 -8.69 -8.65
CA VAL A 110 -22.78 -9.34 -8.51
C VAL A 110 -23.86 -8.42 -9.04
N GLU A 111 -24.60 -8.89 -10.04
CA GLU A 111 -25.71 -8.15 -10.61
C GLU A 111 -26.93 -8.18 -9.66
N ILE A 112 -27.41 -7.00 -9.25
CA ILE A 112 -28.48 -6.89 -8.25
C ILE A 112 -29.84 -7.37 -8.80
N ALA A 113 -30.04 -7.32 -10.12
CA ALA A 113 -31.30 -7.71 -10.75
C ALA A 113 -31.48 -9.23 -10.80
N THR A 114 -30.41 -9.97 -11.11
CA THR A 114 -30.44 -11.40 -11.42
C THR A 114 -29.78 -12.25 -10.32
N GLY A 115 -28.85 -11.66 -9.56
CA GLY A 115 -27.96 -12.41 -8.66
C GLY A 115 -26.77 -13.06 -9.37
N ASN A 116 -26.59 -12.83 -10.68
CA ASN A 116 -25.45 -13.35 -11.42
C ASN A 116 -24.14 -12.83 -10.82
N ILE A 117 -23.18 -13.73 -10.65
CA ILE A 117 -21.86 -13.43 -10.08
C ILE A 117 -20.77 -13.73 -11.11
N GLU A 118 -19.83 -12.80 -11.23
CA GLU A 118 -18.62 -12.95 -12.04
C GLU A 118 -17.40 -12.51 -11.22
N LEU A 119 -16.29 -13.22 -11.37
CA LEU A 119 -15.00 -12.83 -10.81
C LEU A 119 -14.28 -11.96 -11.85
N ILE A 120 -13.94 -10.73 -11.50
CA ILE A 120 -13.35 -9.74 -12.41
C ILE A 120 -12.07 -9.16 -11.84
N GLU A 121 -11.19 -8.72 -12.73
CA GLU A 121 -10.06 -7.85 -12.42
C GLU A 121 -10.24 -6.54 -13.18
N VAL A 122 -10.00 -5.41 -12.50
CA VAL A 122 -10.20 -4.08 -13.09
C VAL A 122 -8.89 -3.33 -13.08
N ASP A 123 -8.44 -2.88 -14.25
CA ASP A 123 -7.26 -2.04 -14.35
C ASP A 123 -7.53 -0.67 -13.72
N ARG A 124 -6.53 -0.10 -13.04
CA ARG A 124 -6.66 1.22 -12.39
C ARG A 124 -6.96 2.35 -13.39
N ASN A 125 -6.55 2.19 -14.64
CA ASN A 125 -6.80 3.15 -15.71
C ASN A 125 -8.19 2.95 -16.34
N ASP A 126 -8.94 1.92 -15.95
CA ASP A 126 -10.32 1.76 -16.37
C ASP A 126 -11.16 2.94 -15.84
N LYS A 127 -11.98 3.51 -16.72
CA LYS A 127 -12.89 4.62 -16.40
C LYS A 127 -13.86 4.29 -15.26
N GLU A 128 -14.14 3.01 -15.03
CA GLU A 128 -15.06 2.54 -13.99
C GLU A 128 -14.36 2.22 -12.67
N TYR A 129 -13.02 2.13 -12.67
CA TYR A 129 -12.23 1.75 -11.50
C TYR A 129 -12.59 2.57 -10.26
N MET A 130 -12.68 3.89 -10.37
CA MET A 130 -12.97 4.75 -9.21
C MET A 130 -14.35 4.46 -8.58
N ASN A 131 -15.35 4.16 -9.40
CA ASN A 131 -16.69 3.84 -8.91
C ASN A 131 -16.75 2.45 -8.28
N ILE A 132 -16.05 1.49 -8.89
CA ILE A 132 -15.93 0.11 -8.37
C ILE A 132 -15.15 0.12 -7.06
N HIS A 133 -14.01 0.82 -7.01
CA HIS A 133 -13.20 0.96 -5.81
C HIS A 133 -13.97 1.62 -4.66
N SER A 134 -14.79 2.63 -4.94
CA SER A 134 -15.69 3.23 -3.95
C SER A 134 -16.75 2.23 -3.43
N ALA A 135 -17.17 1.26 -4.25
CA ALA A 135 -18.10 0.21 -3.83
C ALA A 135 -17.42 -0.85 -2.97
N VAL A 136 -16.24 -1.34 -3.38
CA VAL A 136 -15.47 -2.35 -2.64
C VAL A 136 -14.99 -1.82 -1.29
N THR A 137 -14.59 -0.54 -1.23
CA THR A 137 -14.21 0.13 0.03
C THR A 137 -15.42 0.64 0.82
N GLN A 138 -16.65 0.27 0.42
CA GLN A 138 -17.89 0.52 1.15
C GLN A 138 -18.26 2.01 1.34
N HIS A 139 -17.53 2.96 0.76
CA HIS A 139 -17.95 4.37 0.66
C HIS A 139 -19.30 4.50 -0.06
N ARG A 140 -19.55 3.60 -1.02
CA ARG A 140 -20.85 3.32 -1.62
C ARG A 140 -21.11 1.82 -1.51
N ILE A 141 -22.36 1.38 -1.56
CA ILE A 141 -22.67 -0.06 -1.56
C ILE A 141 -22.62 -0.64 -2.97
N THR A 142 -23.00 0.15 -3.97
CA THR A 142 -23.23 -0.35 -5.34
C THR A 142 -22.64 0.60 -6.36
N SER A 143 -22.31 0.07 -7.54
CA SER A 143 -21.99 0.86 -8.72
C SER A 143 -22.68 0.25 -9.95
N LYS A 144 -23.39 1.09 -10.72
CA LYS A 144 -24.09 0.70 -11.96
C LYS A 144 -25.01 -0.53 -11.87
N GLY A 145 -25.65 -0.75 -10.72
CA GLY A 145 -26.55 -1.91 -10.52
C GLY A 145 -25.84 -3.19 -10.09
N TYR A 146 -24.57 -3.11 -9.72
CA TYR A 146 -23.77 -4.22 -9.21
C TYR A 146 -23.26 -3.96 -7.80
N LEU A 147 -23.07 -5.05 -7.06
CA LEU A 147 -22.33 -5.12 -5.81
C LEU A 147 -20.91 -5.61 -6.10
N TYR A 148 -19.94 -5.13 -5.34
CA TYR A 148 -18.53 -5.49 -5.51
C TYR A 148 -17.91 -5.82 -4.15
N PHE A 149 -17.17 -6.92 -4.06
CA PHE A 149 -16.42 -7.30 -2.86
C PHE A 149 -15.23 -8.19 -3.21
N TYR A 150 -14.16 -8.12 -2.44
CA TYR A 150 -13.10 -9.13 -2.53
C TYR A 150 -13.57 -10.47 -1.94
N PRO A 151 -13.09 -11.61 -2.45
CA PRO A 151 -13.50 -12.95 -1.98
C PRO A 151 -13.53 -13.10 -0.46
N GLU A 152 -12.52 -12.56 0.22
CA GLU A 152 -12.34 -12.61 1.66
C GLU A 152 -13.21 -11.60 2.45
N GLU A 153 -13.77 -10.59 1.80
CA GLU A 153 -14.47 -9.45 2.43
C GLU A 153 -16.00 -9.52 2.27
N LYS A 154 -16.56 -10.63 1.75
CA LYS A 154 -18.02 -10.77 1.62
C LYS A 154 -18.76 -10.52 2.94
N GLY A 155 -18.22 -11.05 4.04
CA GLY A 155 -18.81 -10.90 5.38
C GLY A 155 -18.86 -9.43 5.84
N GLU A 156 -17.81 -8.67 5.56
CA GLU A 156 -17.73 -7.25 5.92
C GLU A 156 -18.79 -6.43 5.18
N LEU A 157 -18.97 -6.68 3.87
CA LEU A 157 -20.01 -6.01 3.09
C LEU A 157 -21.42 -6.33 3.61
N VAL A 158 -21.66 -7.58 4.02
CA VAL A 158 -22.94 -8.00 4.61
C VAL A 158 -23.22 -7.22 5.91
N GLU A 159 -22.25 -7.12 6.80
CA GLU A 159 -22.41 -6.39 8.07
C GLU A 159 -22.58 -4.88 7.86
N GLU A 160 -21.87 -4.29 6.91
CA GLU A 160 -22.05 -2.88 6.55
C GLU A 160 -23.48 -2.60 6.05
N ILE A 161 -24.03 -3.46 5.19
CA ILE A 161 -25.41 -3.32 4.71
C ILE A 161 -26.41 -3.45 5.86
N LYS A 162 -26.20 -4.41 6.78
CA LYS A 162 -27.03 -4.54 7.99
C LYS A 162 -26.95 -3.29 8.86
N SER A 163 -25.76 -2.75 9.09
CA SER A 163 -25.54 -1.51 9.83
C SER A 163 -26.33 -0.34 9.23
N ARG A 164 -26.28 -0.15 7.90
CA ARG A 164 -27.07 0.89 7.21
C ARG A 164 -28.57 0.72 7.36
N ILE A 165 -29.06 -0.52 7.31
CA ILE A 165 -30.49 -0.82 7.54
C ILE A 165 -30.86 -0.43 8.97
N THR A 166 -30.08 -0.86 9.96
CA THR A 166 -30.30 -0.57 11.38
C THR A 166 -30.32 0.94 11.64
N LEU A 167 -29.32 1.68 11.17
CA LEU A 167 -29.24 3.13 11.31
C LEU A 167 -30.43 3.84 10.64
N SER A 168 -30.82 3.39 9.45
CA SER A 168 -31.99 3.95 8.75
C SER A 168 -33.30 3.66 9.48
N LEU A 169 -33.43 2.49 10.11
CA LEU A 169 -34.62 2.14 10.90
C LEU A 169 -34.69 2.95 12.20
N LEU A 170 -33.55 3.16 12.88
CA LEU A 170 -33.46 4.05 14.04
C LEU A 170 -33.87 5.47 13.67
N ALA A 171 -33.39 5.99 12.53
CA ALA A 171 -33.79 7.30 12.03
C ALA A 171 -35.28 7.40 11.63
N LEU A 172 -36.01 6.29 11.56
CA LEU A 172 -37.46 6.25 11.30
C LEU A 172 -38.30 6.13 12.59
N ASP A 173 -37.65 5.91 13.73
CA ASP A 173 -38.32 5.74 15.03
C ASP A 173 -39.01 7.06 15.43
N PRO A 174 -40.35 7.06 15.60
CA PRO A 174 -41.10 8.25 15.99
C PRO A 174 -40.63 8.88 17.31
N SER A 175 -40.02 8.12 18.20
CA SER A 175 -39.48 8.62 19.48
C SER A 175 -38.16 9.39 19.32
N THR A 176 -37.52 9.30 18.14
CA THR A 176 -36.21 9.93 17.84
C THR A 176 -36.26 10.92 16.67
N ILE A 177 -37.36 10.93 15.90
CA ILE A 177 -37.54 11.78 14.73
C ILE A 177 -37.80 13.23 15.15
N SER A 178 -36.98 14.17 14.66
CA SER A 178 -37.32 15.59 14.67
C SER A 178 -38.30 15.92 13.54
N ASP A 179 -39.06 17.01 13.68
CA ASP A 179 -40.04 17.44 12.66
C ASP A 179 -39.39 17.65 11.27
N ASP A 180 -38.13 18.09 11.22
CA ASP A 180 -37.36 18.25 9.97
C ASP A 180 -37.00 16.91 9.30
N ALA A 181 -36.76 15.86 10.08
CA ALA A 181 -36.46 14.51 9.58
C ALA A 181 -37.69 13.85 8.92
N PHE A 182 -38.89 14.32 9.24
CA PHE A 182 -40.15 13.84 8.67
C PHE A 182 -40.18 13.97 7.14
N ILE A 183 -39.58 15.04 6.59
CA ILE A 183 -39.54 15.31 5.15
C ILE A 183 -38.75 14.22 4.41
N PHE A 184 -37.73 13.64 5.04
CA PHE A 184 -36.89 12.60 4.45
C PHE A 184 -37.39 11.17 4.70
N ARG A 185 -38.50 11.00 5.42
CA ARG A 185 -39.03 9.70 5.82
C ARG A 185 -39.23 8.73 4.65
N HIS A 186 -39.78 9.23 3.54
CA HIS A 186 -39.97 8.43 2.33
C HIS A 186 -38.63 7.98 1.74
N TYR A 187 -37.64 8.88 1.68
CA TYR A 187 -36.30 8.57 1.20
C TYR A 187 -35.62 7.50 2.07
N ILE A 188 -35.68 7.63 3.39
CA ILE A 188 -35.08 6.66 4.33
C ILE A 188 -35.75 5.29 4.18
N LYS A 189 -37.09 5.24 4.07
CA LYS A 189 -37.82 3.98 3.80
C LYS A 189 -37.36 3.33 2.49
N ASN A 190 -37.17 4.12 1.43
CA ASN A 190 -36.66 3.60 0.16
C ASN A 190 -35.22 3.06 0.29
N GLN A 191 -34.37 3.70 1.09
CA GLN A 191 -33.01 3.20 1.37
C GLN A 191 -33.04 1.87 2.13
N VAL A 192 -33.91 1.73 3.13
CA VAL A 192 -34.09 0.45 3.83
C VAL A 192 -34.49 -0.66 2.84
N GLN A 193 -35.48 -0.41 1.97
CA GLN A 193 -35.92 -1.40 0.99
C GLN A 193 -34.82 -1.79 0.00
N LYS A 194 -34.05 -0.81 -0.49
CA LYS A 194 -32.90 -1.06 -1.36
C LYS A 194 -31.85 -1.93 -0.68
N ASN A 195 -31.43 -1.56 0.53
CA ASN A 195 -30.41 -2.31 1.26
C ASN A 195 -30.88 -3.73 1.64
N LYS A 196 -32.16 -3.91 1.99
CA LYS A 196 -32.75 -5.25 2.19
C LYS A 196 -32.69 -6.10 0.91
N LYS A 197 -32.95 -5.50 -0.25
CA LYS A 197 -32.79 -6.18 -1.55
C LYS A 197 -31.33 -6.60 -1.77
N TYR A 198 -30.37 -5.72 -1.50
CA TYR A 198 -28.94 -6.02 -1.67
C TYR A 198 -28.49 -7.16 -0.75
N LEU A 199 -28.90 -7.10 0.52
CA LEU A 199 -28.61 -8.15 1.51
C LEU A 199 -29.13 -9.51 1.03
N LYS A 200 -30.39 -9.58 0.58
CA LYS A 200 -31.00 -10.81 0.05
C LYS A 200 -30.21 -11.38 -1.12
N VAL A 201 -29.74 -10.52 -2.05
CA VAL A 201 -28.91 -10.95 -3.18
C VAL A 201 -27.59 -11.52 -2.68
N LEU A 202 -26.86 -10.83 -1.79
CA LEU A 202 -25.58 -11.31 -1.26
C LEU A 202 -25.69 -12.63 -0.49
N GLU A 203 -26.76 -12.79 0.28
CA GLU A 203 -27.03 -14.01 1.05
C GLU A 203 -27.35 -15.20 0.13
N SER A 204 -27.99 -14.95 -1.03
CA SER A 204 -28.31 -16.00 -2.02
C SER A 204 -27.12 -16.48 -2.85
N VAL A 205 -26.05 -15.68 -2.90
CA VAL A 205 -24.88 -15.95 -3.75
C VAL A 205 -23.87 -16.80 -2.97
N ASN A 206 -23.68 -18.06 -3.35
CA ASN A 206 -22.64 -18.90 -2.76
C ASN A 206 -21.31 -18.67 -3.48
N VAL A 207 -20.32 -18.25 -2.70
CA VAL A 207 -18.96 -18.01 -3.16
C VAL A 207 -18.09 -19.05 -2.47
N LYS A 208 -17.47 -19.96 -3.23
CA LYS A 208 -16.53 -20.95 -2.71
C LYS A 208 -15.16 -20.34 -2.48
#